data_AF-A0A537KGD7-F1
#
_entry.id   AF-A0A537KGD7-F1
#
_cell.length_a   1.000
_cell.length_b   1.000
_cell.length_c   1.000
_cell.angle_alpha   90.00
_cell.angle_beta   90.00
_cell.angle_gamma   90.00
#
_symmetry.space_group_name_H-M   'P 1'
#
loop_
_entity.id
_entity.type
_entity.pdbx_description
1 polymer ?
#
loop_
_entity_poly.entity_id
_entity_poly.type
_entity_poly.pdbx_seq_one_letter_code
_entity_poly.pdbx_strand_id
1 'polypeptide(L)'
;MQKHFRSVRDFIISTIDSFYPPFSKLVDLQTFRYAACGGSNSLFDILLYSFTYNYILRKSIIHLGSIAISPYIAAMMITFPVTLFTGFLLMRYVVFPDAKSTKKRVQGSRYIAVVIGCIFLNYLFLKLFIEKFGWWPLPSKMATTVLVV
;
A
#
# COMPACT_ATOMS: atom_id res chain seq x y z
N MET A 1 -21.41 -11.60 -12.55
CA MET A 1 -20.33 -10.78 -11.92
C MET A 1 -18.96 -10.84 -12.64
N GLN A 2 -18.61 -11.86 -13.45
CA GLN A 2 -17.27 -11.97 -14.07
C GLN A 2 -16.96 -11.07 -15.29
N LYS A 3 -17.95 -10.38 -15.89
CA LYS A 3 -17.72 -9.50 -17.06
C LYS A 3 -17.17 -8.12 -16.67
N HIS A 4 -17.70 -7.52 -15.61
CA HIS A 4 -17.27 -6.18 -15.15
C HIS A 4 -15.82 -6.18 -14.63
N PHE A 5 -15.43 -7.21 -13.86
CA PHE A 5 -14.06 -7.33 -13.35
C PHE A 5 -13.00 -7.51 -14.46
N ARG A 6 -13.37 -8.14 -15.59
CA ARG A 6 -12.47 -8.27 -16.74
C ARG A 6 -12.23 -6.92 -17.41
N SER A 7 -13.29 -6.13 -17.62
CA SER A 7 -13.17 -4.82 -18.26
C SER A 7 -12.27 -3.85 -17.48
N VAL A 8 -12.37 -3.81 -16.15
CA VAL A 8 -11.51 -2.94 -15.31
C VAL A 8 -10.07 -3.43 -15.32
N ARG A 9 -9.87 -4.75 -15.20
CA ARG A 9 -8.53 -5.34 -15.27
C ARG A 9 -7.84 -5.04 -16.60
N ASP A 10 -8.55 -5.24 -17.70
CA ASP A 10 -7.97 -5.08 -19.04
C ASP A 10 -7.71 -3.59 -19.33
N PHE A 11 -8.50 -2.67 -18.76
CA PHE A 11 -8.20 -1.23 -18.78
C PHE A 11 -6.93 -0.87 -17.98
N ILE A 12 -6.79 -1.41 -16.76
CA ILE A 12 -5.58 -1.21 -15.94
C ILE A 12 -4.35 -1.77 -16.65
N ILE A 13 -4.44 -2.99 -17.19
CA ILE A 13 -3.34 -3.62 -17.93
C ILE A 13 -3.00 -2.81 -19.18
N SER A 14 -3.99 -2.39 -19.97
CA SER A 14 -3.75 -1.56 -21.16
C SER A 14 -3.11 -0.22 -20.83
N THR A 15 -3.51 0.40 -19.72
CA THR A 15 -2.91 1.65 -19.23
C THR A 15 -1.46 1.41 -18.82
N ILE A 16 -1.18 0.39 -18.00
CA ILE A 16 0.19 0.05 -17.56
C ILE A 16 1.06 -0.32 -18.76
N ASP A 17 0.60 -1.23 -19.63
CA ASP A 17 1.34 -1.70 -20.79
C ASP A 17 1.62 -0.57 -21.79
N SER A 18 0.82 0.51 -21.84
CA SER A 18 1.12 1.70 -22.65
C SER A 18 2.36 2.45 -22.17
N PHE A 19 2.68 2.36 -20.88
CA PHE A 19 3.91 2.93 -20.29
C PHE A 19 5.09 1.94 -20.28
N TYR A 20 4.89 0.67 -20.69
CA TYR A 20 5.95 -0.33 -20.78
C TYR A 20 7.02 -0.10 -21.87
N PRO A 21 6.72 0.45 -23.07
CA PRO A 21 7.70 0.60 -24.16
C PRO A 21 9.05 1.23 -23.74
N PRO A 22 9.10 2.32 -22.95
CA PRO A 22 10.37 2.88 -22.48
C PRO A 22 11.13 1.99 -21.48
N PHE A 23 10.45 1.11 -20.73
CA PHE A 23 11.05 0.23 -19.71
C PHE A 23 11.29 -1.20 -20.19
N SER A 24 10.86 -1.53 -21.42
CA SER A 24 10.95 -2.87 -22.01
C SER A 24 12.36 -3.46 -22.11
N LYS A 25 13.39 -2.61 -22.06
CA LYS A 25 14.81 -3.04 -22.05
C LYS A 25 15.39 -3.27 -20.65
N LEU A 26 14.73 -2.79 -19.60
CA LEU A 26 15.24 -2.84 -18.22
C LEU A 26 14.63 -3.98 -17.41
N VAL A 27 13.34 -4.25 -17.59
CA VAL A 27 12.58 -5.21 -16.79
C VAL A 27 11.59 -5.98 -17.66
N ASP A 28 11.33 -7.24 -17.30
CA ASP A 28 10.27 -8.01 -17.93
C ASP A 28 8.87 -7.45 -17.62
N LEU A 29 7.91 -7.73 -18.49
CA LEU A 29 6.53 -7.23 -18.40
C LEU A 29 5.87 -7.59 -17.06
N GLN A 30 6.15 -8.76 -16.51
CA GLN A 30 5.57 -9.18 -15.23
C GLN A 30 6.13 -8.37 -14.05
N THR A 31 7.44 -8.13 -14.05
CA THR A 31 8.11 -7.28 -13.04
C THR A 31 7.65 -5.83 -13.15
N PHE A 32 7.46 -5.32 -14.36
CA PHE A 32 6.92 -3.99 -14.60
C PHE A 32 5.49 -3.87 -14.07
N ARG A 33 4.60 -4.83 -14.37
CA ARG A 33 3.23 -4.86 -13.84
C ARG A 33 3.20 -4.98 -12.32
N TYR A 34 4.10 -5.75 -11.72
CA TYR A 34 4.26 -5.84 -10.27
C TYR A 34 4.64 -4.48 -9.66
N ALA A 35 5.67 -3.83 -10.21
CA ALA A 35 6.12 -2.51 -9.74
C ALA A 35 5.05 -1.43 -9.94
N ALA A 36 4.36 -1.42 -11.09
CA ALA A 36 3.29 -0.46 -11.37
C ALA A 36 2.08 -0.65 -10.45
N CYS A 37 1.66 -1.90 -10.19
CA CYS A 37 0.56 -2.19 -9.27
C CYS A 37 0.95 -1.90 -7.81
N GLY A 38 2.16 -2.27 -7.40
CA GLY A 38 2.69 -1.96 -6.06
C GLY A 38 2.82 -0.45 -5.85
N GLY A 39 3.42 0.26 -6.79
CA GLY A 39 3.56 1.72 -6.77
C GLY A 39 2.22 2.45 -6.77
N SER A 40 1.25 2.01 -7.57
CA SER A 40 -0.10 2.57 -7.57
C SER A 40 -0.80 2.38 -6.23
N ASN A 41 -0.66 1.21 -5.61
CA ASN A 41 -1.22 0.95 -4.29
C ASN A 41 -0.56 1.81 -3.20
N SER A 42 0.75 2.01 -3.30
CA SER A 42 1.51 2.89 -2.39
C SER A 42 1.14 4.36 -2.55
N LEU A 43 0.95 4.84 -3.78
CA LEU A 43 0.43 6.19 -4.05
C LEU A 43 -0.98 6.36 -3.49
N PHE A 44 -1.84 5.35 -3.68
CA PHE A 44 -3.17 5.33 -3.09
C PHE A 44 -3.11 5.38 -1.55
N ASP A 45 -2.20 4.65 -0.90
CA ASP A 45 -1.98 4.74 0.56
C ASP A 45 -1.56 6.14 0.99
N ILE A 46 -0.64 6.78 0.28
CA ILE A 46 -0.18 8.15 0.59
C ILE A 46 -1.34 9.16 0.48
N LEU A 47 -2.14 9.07 -0.59
CA LEU A 47 -3.29 9.95 -0.78
C LEU A 47 -4.36 9.72 0.28
N LEU A 48 -4.70 8.46 0.56
CA LEU A 48 -5.66 8.09 1.59
C LEU A 48 -5.17 8.51 2.97
N TYR A 49 -3.87 8.38 3.24
CA TYR A 49 -3.23 8.80 4.49
C TYR A 49 -3.32 10.31 4.66
N SER A 50 -2.98 11.07 3.61
CA SER A 50 -3.09 12.53 3.61
C SER A 50 -4.53 12.99 3.86
N PHE A 51 -5.49 12.36 3.20
CA PHE A 51 -6.91 12.66 3.38
C PHE A 51 -7.37 12.34 4.80
N THR A 52 -7.05 11.14 5.30
CA THR A 52 -7.44 10.69 6.64
C THR A 52 -6.81 11.56 7.72
N TYR A 53 -5.52 11.89 7.59
CA TYR A 53 -4.80 12.72 8.54
C TYR A 53 -5.32 14.16 8.60
N ASN A 54 -5.56 14.79 7.44
CA ASN A 54 -5.97 16.20 7.37
C ASN A 54 -7.47 16.41 7.57
N TYR A 55 -8.33 15.59 6.97
CA TYR A 55 -9.78 15.82 6.92
C TYR A 55 -10.56 15.00 7.95
N ILE A 56 -10.20 13.72 8.16
CA ILE A 56 -10.92 12.84 9.08
C ILE A 56 -10.44 13.10 10.52
N LEU A 57 -9.15 12.97 10.77
CA LEU A 57 -8.55 13.14 12.10
C LEU A 57 -8.38 14.61 12.48
N ARG A 58 -8.31 15.52 11.50
CA ARG A 58 -8.05 16.96 11.70
C ARG A 58 -6.83 17.24 12.56
N LYS A 59 -5.81 16.37 12.49
CA LYS A 59 -4.60 16.42 13.33
C LYS A 59 -4.89 16.39 14.85
N SER A 60 -6.07 15.92 15.26
CA SER A 60 -6.43 15.80 16.67
C SER A 60 -5.79 14.55 17.28
N ILE A 61 -5.28 14.68 18.51
CA ILE A 61 -4.76 13.54 19.27
C ILE A 61 -5.97 12.72 19.71
N ILE A 62 -6.02 11.44 19.34
CA ILE A 62 -7.06 10.55 19.80
C ILE A 62 -6.67 10.08 21.19
N HIS A 63 -7.44 10.50 22.19
CA HIS A 63 -7.32 10.01 23.56
C HIS A 63 -8.22 8.79 23.73
N LEU A 64 -7.63 7.59 23.72
CA LEU A 64 -8.32 6.34 24.03
C LEU A 64 -8.11 6.04 25.52
N GLY A 65 -8.86 6.74 26.37
CA GLY A 65 -8.71 6.66 27.83
C GLY A 65 -7.31 7.07 28.28
N SER A 66 -6.51 6.12 28.79
CA SER A 66 -5.14 6.35 29.27
C SER A 66 -4.07 6.38 28.17
N ILE A 67 -4.41 6.08 26.91
CA ILE A 67 -3.45 6.03 25.80
C ILE A 67 -3.72 7.20 24.84
N ALA A 68 -2.73 8.09 24.68
CA ALA A 68 -2.76 9.12 23.65
C ALA A 68 -2.16 8.56 22.35
N ILE A 69 -2.98 8.43 21.31
CA ILE A 69 -2.53 8.00 19.99
C ILE A 69 -2.35 9.24 19.12
N SER A 70 -1.12 9.44 18.65
CA SER A 70 -0.82 10.53 17.72
C SER A 70 -1.64 10.39 16.44
N PRO A 71 -2.15 11.50 15.87
CA PRO A 71 -2.99 11.46 14.66
C PRO A 71 -2.30 10.78 13.47
N TYR A 72 -0.97 10.85 13.39
CA TYR A 72 -0.21 10.24 12.31
C TYR A 72 -0.16 8.70 12.41
N ILE A 73 -0.21 8.14 13.62
CA ILE A 73 -0.31 6.68 13.87
C ILE A 73 -1.74 6.23 13.62
N ALA A 74 -2.72 7.00 14.12
CA ALA A 74 -4.13 6.71 13.89
C ALA A 74 -4.49 6.69 12.40
N ALA A 75 -3.99 7.67 11.62
CA ALA A 75 -4.17 7.70 10.17
C ALA A 75 -3.60 6.44 9.51
N MET A 76 -2.39 6.03 9.88
CA MET A 76 -1.78 4.80 9.38
C MET A 76 -2.63 3.57 9.69
N MET A 77 -3.14 3.45 10.93
CA MET A 77 -3.98 2.31 11.32
C MET A 77 -5.30 2.24 10.54
N ILE A 78 -5.87 3.39 10.16
CA ILE A 78 -7.12 3.46 9.39
C ILE A 78 -6.89 3.16 7.91
N THR A 79 -5.81 3.68 7.32
CA THR A 79 -5.55 3.48 5.89
C THR A 79 -5.02 2.09 5.59
N PHE A 80 -4.27 1.50 6.53
CA PHE A 80 -3.59 0.23 6.34
C PHE A 80 -4.50 -0.94 5.90
N PRO A 81 -5.66 -1.22 6.52
CA PRO A 81 -6.53 -2.30 6.07
C PRO A 81 -6.99 -2.09 4.62
N VAL A 82 -7.36 -0.85 4.27
CA VAL A 82 -7.85 -0.52 2.92
C VAL A 82 -6.75 -0.74 1.88
N THR A 83 -5.54 -0.26 2.16
CA THR A 83 -4.40 -0.36 1.24
C THR A 83 -3.82 -1.77 1.19
N LEU A 84 -4.01 -2.54 2.26
CA LEU A 84 -3.74 -3.96 2.29
C LEU A 84 -4.69 -4.74 1.37
N PHE A 85 -6.00 -4.55 1.52
CA PHE A 85 -7.00 -5.24 0.69
C PHE A 85 -6.85 -4.87 -0.77
N THR A 86 -6.70 -3.59 -1.09
CA THR A 86 -6.51 -3.13 -2.48
C THR A 86 -5.22 -3.67 -3.09
N GLY A 87 -4.10 -3.64 -2.36
CA GLY A 87 -2.84 -4.23 -2.81
C GLY A 87 -2.93 -5.75 -3.04
N PHE A 88 -3.60 -6.47 -2.14
CA PHE A 88 -3.86 -7.91 -2.32
C PHE A 88 -4.68 -8.19 -3.57
N LEU A 89 -5.75 -7.42 -3.79
CA LEU A 89 -6.62 -7.57 -4.97
C LEU A 89 -5.84 -7.27 -6.25
N LEU A 90 -5.06 -6.19 -6.30
CA LEU A 90 -4.21 -5.85 -7.45
C LEU A 90 -3.24 -7.00 -7.79
N MET A 91 -2.51 -7.51 -6.80
CA MET A 91 -1.56 -8.60 -7.02
C MET A 91 -2.24 -9.90 -7.47
N ARG A 92 -3.41 -10.21 -6.89
CA ARG A 92 -4.16 -11.44 -7.21
C ARG A 92 -4.85 -11.40 -8.57
N TYR A 93 -5.38 -10.26 -8.98
CA TYR A 93 -6.23 -10.16 -10.18
C TYR A 93 -5.51 -9.57 -11.39
N VAL A 94 -4.51 -8.71 -11.20
CA VAL A 94 -3.79 -8.02 -12.29
C VAL A 94 -2.46 -8.69 -12.57
N VAL A 95 -1.64 -8.94 -11.55
CA VAL A 95 -0.25 -9.43 -11.74
C VAL A 95 -0.18 -10.95 -11.84
N PHE A 96 -0.92 -11.67 -10.99
CA PHE A 96 -0.89 -13.13 -10.93
C PHE A 96 -2.29 -13.77 -11.05
N PRO A 97 -3.01 -13.54 -12.17
CA PRO A 97 -4.36 -14.10 -12.37
C PRO A 97 -4.37 -15.65 -12.38
N ASP A 98 -3.25 -16.27 -12.74
CA ASP A 98 -3.10 -17.72 -12.88
C ASP A 98 -2.59 -18.44 -11.62
N ALA A 99 -2.31 -17.73 -10.53
CA ALA A 99 -1.87 -18.32 -9.25
C ALA A 99 -2.99 -19.13 -8.52
N LYS A 100 -4.03 -19.55 -9.25
CA LYS A 100 -5.16 -20.38 -8.80
C LYS A 100 -4.75 -21.74 -8.23
N SER A 101 -3.56 -22.25 -8.54
CA SER A 101 -3.17 -23.64 -8.26
C SER A 101 -2.40 -23.88 -6.96
N THR A 102 -1.95 -22.84 -6.24
CA THR A 102 -1.08 -23.04 -5.06
C THR A 102 -1.88 -23.02 -3.76
N LYS A 103 -1.68 -24.05 -2.94
CA LYS A 103 -2.41 -24.36 -1.68
C LYS A 103 -2.73 -23.10 -0.84
N LYS A 104 -4.02 -22.68 -0.83
CA LYS A 104 -4.60 -21.50 -0.14
C LYS A 104 -4.10 -21.25 1.29
N ARG A 105 -3.70 -22.29 2.02
CA ARG A 105 -3.39 -22.23 3.47
C ARG A 105 -1.99 -21.69 3.79
N VAL A 106 -0.98 -21.95 2.94
CA VAL A 106 0.40 -21.50 3.18
C VAL A 106 0.65 -20.09 2.63
N GLN A 107 -0.13 -19.67 1.62
CA GLN A 107 -0.05 -18.32 1.07
C GLN A 107 -0.60 -17.28 2.06
N GLY A 108 -1.64 -17.62 2.83
CA GLY A 108 -2.21 -16.72 3.83
C GLY A 108 -1.26 -16.40 4.97
N SER A 109 -0.55 -17.39 5.53
CA SER A 109 0.38 -17.16 6.64
C SER A 109 1.59 -16.32 6.25
N ARG A 110 2.17 -16.57 5.08
CA ARG A 110 3.27 -15.73 4.54
C ARG A 110 2.82 -14.31 4.27
N TYR A 111 1.61 -14.14 3.71
CA TYR A 111 1.05 -12.81 3.50
C TYR A 111 0.88 -12.08 4.84
N ILE A 112 0.28 -12.72 5.85
CA ILE A 112 0.13 -12.13 7.20
C ILE A 112 1.50 -11.77 7.81
N ALA A 113 2.53 -12.61 7.66
CA ALA A 113 3.86 -12.32 8.17
C ALA A 113 4.48 -11.07 7.50
N VAL A 114 4.36 -10.95 6.17
CA VAL A 114 4.81 -9.75 5.43
C VAL A 114 4.03 -8.51 5.88
N VAL A 115 2.72 -8.64 6.06
CA VAL A 115 1.82 -7.58 6.51
C VAL A 115 2.20 -7.08 7.90
N ILE A 116 2.44 -7.97 8.85
CA ILE A 116 2.91 -7.62 10.20
C ILE A 116 4.27 -6.92 10.13
N GLY A 117 5.20 -7.42 9.31
CA GLY A 117 6.49 -6.79 9.06
C GLY A 117 6.34 -5.37 8.51
N CYS A 118 5.44 -5.17 7.53
CA CYS A 118 5.14 -3.86 6.96
C CYS A 118 4.54 -2.90 7.99
N ILE A 119 3.62 -3.34 8.86
CA ILE A 119 3.08 -2.52 9.94
C ILE A 119 4.21 -2.10 10.89
N PHE A 120 5.03 -3.05 11.31
CA PHE A 120 6.11 -2.79 12.25
C PHE A 120 7.12 -1.79 11.69
N LEU A 121 7.57 -1.99 10.45
CA LEU A 121 8.48 -1.07 9.77
C LEU A 121 7.85 0.31 9.56
N ASN A 122 6.57 0.39 9.13
CA ASN A 122 5.89 1.67 8.97
C ASN A 122 5.79 2.44 10.29
N TYR A 123 5.44 1.75 11.38
CA TYR A 123 5.40 2.34 12.71
C TYR A 123 6.78 2.85 13.14
N LEU A 124 7.82 2.00 13.00
CA LEU A 124 9.19 2.33 13.41
C LEU A 124 9.70 3.56 12.65
N PHE A 125 9.56 3.58 11.32
CA PHE A 125 10.04 4.68 10.49
C PHE A 125 9.24 5.97 10.70
N LEU A 126 7.90 5.91 10.79
CA LEU A 126 7.11 7.10 11.07
C LEU A 126 7.48 7.70 12.43
N LYS A 127 7.66 6.87 13.46
CA LYS A 127 8.08 7.33 14.77
C LYS A 127 9.48 7.93 14.74
N LEU A 128 10.41 7.29 14.04
CA LEU A 128 11.79 7.75 13.88
C LEU A 128 11.87 9.07 13.08
N PHE A 129 11.12 9.24 12.00
CA PHE A 129 11.11 10.49 11.23
C PHE A 129 10.40 11.63 11.96
N ILE A 130 9.29 11.36 12.63
CA ILE A 130 8.49 12.41 13.26
C ILE A 130 9.03 12.79 14.64
N GLU A 131 9.34 11.82 15.51
CA GLU A 131 9.78 12.12 16.88
C GLU A 131 11.28 12.41 16.96
N LYS A 132 12.09 11.73 16.15
CA LYS A 132 13.57 11.85 16.19
C LYS A 132 14.08 12.91 15.22
N PHE A 133 13.52 13.00 14.00
CA PHE A 133 13.91 13.99 13.00
C PHE A 133 12.99 15.21 12.92
N GLY A 134 11.84 15.22 13.60
CA GLY A 134 10.91 16.36 13.62
C GLY A 134 10.19 16.62 12.30
N TRP A 135 10.20 15.65 11.38
CA TRP A 135 9.63 15.84 10.05
C TRP A 135 8.10 15.90 10.08
N TRP A 136 7.53 16.66 9.14
CA TRP A 136 6.07 16.71 8.98
C TRP A 136 5.54 15.31 8.57
N PRO A 137 4.33 14.89 9.02
CA PRO A 137 3.89 13.51 8.83
C PRO A 137 3.78 13.05 7.37
N LEU A 138 3.51 13.97 6.45
CA LEU A 138 3.38 13.67 5.02
C LEU A 138 4.73 13.26 4.37
N PRO A 139 5.82 14.04 4.46
CA PRO A 139 7.13 13.61 3.95
C PRO A 139 7.68 12.37 4.67
N SER A 140 7.45 12.25 5.99
CA SER A 140 7.80 11.05 6.75
C SER A 140 7.11 9.79 6.20
N LYS A 141 5.82 9.89 5.84
CA LYS A 141 5.08 8.80 5.24
C LYS A 141 5.61 8.47 3.84
N MET A 142 5.88 9.46 3.00
CA MET A 142 6.48 9.24 1.67
C MET A 142 7.83 8.52 1.75
N ALA A 143 8.73 8.99 2.61
CA ALA A 143 10.05 8.38 2.82
C ALA A 143 9.92 6.94 3.35
N THR A 144 9.01 6.71 4.30
CA THR A 144 8.73 5.37 4.83
C THR A 144 8.24 4.44 3.73
N THR A 145 7.32 4.90 2.87
CA THR A 145 6.80 4.10 1.77
C THR A 145 7.90 3.71 0.78
N VAL A 146 8.85 4.60 0.47
CA VAL A 146 10.00 4.28 -0.41
C VAL A 146 10.95 3.27 0.22
N LEU A 147 11.09 3.26 1.55
CA LEU A 147 12.00 2.33 2.24
C LEU A 147 11.38 0.95 2.49
N VAL A 148 10.06 0.85 2.60
CA VAL A 148 9.35 -0.39 2.97
C VAL A 148 8.88 -1.18 1.75
N VAL A 149 8.63 -0.51 0.62
CA VAL A 149 8.13 -1.10 -0.64
C VAL A 149 9.29 -1.49 -1.53
#